data_AF-A0A375YW25-F1
#
_entry.id   AF-A0A375YW25-F1
#
_cell.length_a   1.000
_cell.length_b   1.000
_cell.length_c   1.000
_cell.angle_alpha   90.00
_cell.angle_beta   90.00
_cell.angle_gamma   90.00
#
_symmetry.space_group_name_H-M   'P 1'
#
loop_
_entity.id
_entity.type
_entity.pdbx_description
1 polymer ?
#
loop_
_entity_poly.entity_id
_entity_poly.type
_entity_poly.pdbx_seq_one_letter_code
_entity_poly.pdbx_strand_id
1 'polypeptide(L)'
;MNPLHENVSNPMTPEQSKAQVVDAAREIVNALGLHVVEAFFWRSSCNDQGDPPFRGEMRIAYPRAASFEESDTQIAKMTQSLQSAGWTGDPGFHSHGTVLKKDNVVAVLDSQDVSLPHRDIRLYGECRDVTTTKNTKGSPEPIVFS
;
A
#
# COMPACT_ATOMS: atom_id res chain seq x y z
N MET A 1 0.63 28.53 -14.65
CA MET A 1 0.88 27.90 -13.33
C MET A 1 -0.45 27.27 -12.91
N ASN A 2 -0.46 25.98 -12.59
CA ASN A 2 -1.69 25.23 -12.33
C ASN A 2 -2.00 25.31 -10.81
N PRO A 3 -3.14 25.88 -10.38
CA PRO A 3 -3.41 26.22 -8.98
C PRO A 3 -3.58 25.02 -8.03
N LEU A 4 -3.51 23.78 -8.52
CA LEU A 4 -3.62 22.56 -7.72
C LEU A 4 -2.34 22.19 -6.94
N HIS A 5 -1.21 22.84 -7.23
CA HIS A 5 0.06 22.55 -6.55
C HIS A 5 0.23 23.31 -5.22
N GLU A 6 -0.52 24.39 -4.97
CA GLU A 6 -0.22 25.35 -3.89
C GLU A 6 -0.68 24.93 -2.48
N ASN A 7 -1.38 23.79 -2.34
CA ASN A 7 -2.03 23.41 -1.07
C ASN A 7 -1.50 22.11 -0.42
N VAL A 8 -0.44 21.50 -0.96
CA VAL A 8 0.17 20.32 -0.34
C VAL A 8 1.15 20.75 0.75
N SER A 9 0.78 20.54 2.02
CA SER A 9 1.68 20.79 3.14
C SER A 9 2.82 19.76 3.16
N ASN A 10 4.05 20.24 3.37
CA ASN A 10 5.27 19.42 3.45
C ASN A 10 5.45 18.47 2.23
N PRO A 11 5.63 18.97 1.01
CA PRO A 11 5.75 18.11 -0.17
C PRO A 11 6.86 17.07 -0.02
N MET A 12 6.65 15.89 -0.59
CA MET A 12 7.65 14.82 -0.68
C MET A 12 8.29 14.79 -2.07
N THR A 13 9.54 14.37 -2.16
CA THR A 13 10.13 13.96 -3.44
C THR A 13 9.55 12.61 -3.88
N PRO A 14 9.67 12.22 -5.17
CA PRO A 14 9.26 10.91 -5.65
C PRO A 14 9.96 9.76 -4.90
N GLU A 15 11.22 9.96 -4.51
CA GLU A 15 12.02 8.99 -3.75
C GLU A 15 11.54 8.88 -2.30
N GLN A 16 11.17 10.00 -1.66
CA GLN A 16 10.59 9.98 -0.31
C GLN A 16 9.23 9.28 -0.30
N SER A 17 8.39 9.56 -1.29
CA SER A 17 7.08 8.90 -1.47
C SER A 17 7.23 7.39 -1.70
N LYS A 18 8.23 6.97 -2.49
CA LYS A 18 8.60 5.56 -2.65
C LYS A 18 9.08 4.94 -1.34
N ALA A 19 10.04 5.58 -0.67
CA ALA A 19 10.62 5.07 0.57
C ALA A 19 9.54 4.85 1.64
N GLN A 20 8.61 5.80 1.78
CA GLN A 20 7.49 5.70 2.73
C GLN A 20 6.74 4.37 2.62
N VAL A 21 6.32 3.96 1.40
CA VAL A 21 5.55 2.72 1.24
C VAL A 21 6.43 1.47 1.24
N VAL A 22 7.67 1.54 0.74
CA VAL A 22 8.59 0.39 0.74
C VAL A 22 9.06 0.04 2.15
N ASP A 23 9.28 1.04 3.00
CA ASP A 23 9.66 0.81 4.40
C ASP A 23 8.49 0.25 5.21
N ALA A 24 7.27 0.76 4.99
CA ALA A 24 6.05 0.17 5.56
C ALA A 24 5.85 -1.29 5.10
N ALA A 25 6.13 -1.59 3.83
CA ALA A 25 6.05 -2.93 3.29
C ALA A 25 7.05 -3.90 3.97
N ARG A 26 8.30 -3.46 4.18
CA ARG A 26 9.31 -4.24 4.91
C ARG A 26 8.86 -4.51 6.35
N GLU A 27 8.32 -3.51 7.03
CA GLU A 27 7.79 -3.67 8.38
C GLU A 27 6.67 -4.73 8.41
N ILE A 28 5.70 -4.63 7.51
CA ILE A 28 4.58 -5.59 7.42
C ILE A 28 5.09 -7.01 7.15
N VAL A 29 5.98 -7.19 6.16
CA VAL A 29 6.54 -8.50 5.83
C VAL A 29 7.24 -9.11 7.03
N ASN A 30 8.03 -8.32 7.76
CA ASN A 30 8.75 -8.77 8.95
C ASN A 30 7.80 -9.08 10.12
N ALA A 31 6.84 -8.21 10.40
CA ALA A 31 5.87 -8.39 11.50
C ALA A 31 4.97 -9.61 11.30
N LEU A 32 4.71 -9.97 10.05
CA LEU A 32 3.88 -11.12 9.68
C LEU A 32 4.66 -12.40 9.42
N GLY A 33 5.99 -12.32 9.25
CA GLY A 33 6.78 -13.43 8.71
C GLY A 33 6.25 -13.89 7.35
N LEU A 34 5.83 -12.93 6.52
CA LEU A 34 5.03 -13.20 5.32
C LEU A 34 5.86 -13.89 4.23
N HIS A 35 5.37 -15.01 3.69
CA HIS A 35 5.93 -15.59 2.48
C HIS A 35 5.47 -14.80 1.26
N VAL A 36 6.34 -13.91 0.76
CA VAL A 36 6.06 -13.06 -0.40
C VAL A 36 6.28 -13.85 -1.69
N VAL A 37 5.26 -13.90 -2.55
CA VAL A 37 5.35 -14.47 -3.90
C VAL A 37 5.99 -13.46 -4.85
N GLU A 38 5.48 -12.22 -4.83
CA GLU A 38 5.99 -11.10 -5.61
C GLU A 38 5.55 -9.79 -4.95
N ALA A 39 6.28 -8.71 -5.21
CA ALA A 39 5.87 -7.39 -4.79
C ALA A 39 6.26 -6.33 -5.82
N PHE A 40 5.37 -5.35 -6.00
CA PHE A 40 5.55 -4.27 -6.97
C PHE A 40 5.20 -2.94 -6.36
N PHE A 41 6.03 -1.94 -6.67
CA PHE A 41 5.80 -0.53 -6.37
C PHE A 41 5.40 0.21 -7.64
N TRP A 42 4.51 1.20 -7.53
CA TRP A 42 4.25 2.17 -8.59
C TRP A 42 3.85 3.52 -8.02
N ARG A 43 3.88 4.55 -8.88
CA ARG A 43 3.42 5.90 -8.55
C ARG A 43 2.02 6.10 -9.11
N SER A 44 1.10 6.53 -8.27
CA SER A 44 -0.31 6.74 -8.62
C SER A 44 -0.72 8.18 -8.38
N SER A 45 -1.49 8.75 -9.31
CA SER A 45 -2.10 10.06 -9.11
C SER A 45 -3.19 9.94 -8.05
N CYS A 46 -3.29 10.93 -7.17
CA CYS A 46 -4.33 10.96 -6.15
C CYS A 46 -5.67 11.52 -6.64
N ASN A 47 -5.76 11.87 -7.93
CA ASN A 47 -6.98 12.29 -8.60
C ASN A 47 -7.17 11.58 -9.94
N ASP A 48 -8.42 11.59 -10.42
CA ASP A 48 -8.83 10.95 -11.67
C ASP A 48 -8.27 11.65 -12.93
N GLN A 49 -7.83 12.90 -12.79
CA GLN A 49 -7.21 13.64 -13.89
C GLN A 49 -5.81 13.13 -14.18
N GLY A 50 -5.17 12.39 -13.27
CA GLY A 50 -3.79 11.91 -13.42
C GLY A 50 -2.74 12.98 -13.18
N ASP A 51 -3.11 14.09 -12.54
CA ASP A 51 -2.25 15.23 -12.26
C ASP A 51 -1.72 15.16 -10.81
N PRO A 52 -0.63 15.88 -10.46
CA PRO A 52 -0.18 15.95 -9.07
C PRO A 52 -1.28 16.38 -8.09
N PRO A 53 -1.21 15.96 -6.80
CA PRO A 53 -0.14 15.16 -6.23
C PRO A 53 -0.27 13.66 -6.53
N PHE A 54 0.89 13.01 -6.60
CA PHE A 54 1.03 11.55 -6.64
C PHE A 54 1.32 11.00 -5.25
N ARG A 55 1.10 9.69 -5.09
CA ARG A 55 1.52 8.87 -3.96
C ARG A 55 2.29 7.65 -4.44
N GLY A 56 3.10 7.09 -3.56
CA GLY A 56 3.58 5.72 -3.68
C GLY A 56 2.44 4.74 -3.43
N GLU A 57 2.38 3.69 -4.24
CA GLU A 57 1.53 2.53 -4.00
C GLU A 57 2.35 1.25 -4.12
N MET A 58 1.94 0.22 -3.39
CA MET A 58 2.60 -1.07 -3.44
C MET A 58 1.59 -2.21 -3.34
N ARG A 59 1.86 -3.31 -4.02
CA ARG A 59 1.17 -4.60 -3.89
C ARG A 59 2.17 -5.62 -3.41
N ILE A 60 1.80 -6.38 -2.38
CA ILE A 60 2.54 -7.56 -1.90
C ILE A 60 1.63 -8.77 -2.10
N ALA A 61 1.99 -9.64 -3.02
CA ALA A 61 1.28 -10.88 -3.26
C ALA A 61 1.82 -12.00 -2.34
N TYR A 62 0.92 -12.80 -1.78
CA TYR A 62 1.23 -13.94 -0.93
C TYR A 62 0.28 -15.12 -1.26
N PRO A 63 0.62 -16.36 -0.86
CA PRO A 63 -0.15 -17.53 -1.24
C PRO A 63 -1.63 -17.48 -0.82
N ARG A 64 -2.47 -18.20 -1.57
CA ARG A 64 -3.85 -18.47 -1.18
C ARG A 64 -3.88 -19.32 0.09
N ALA A 65 -4.91 -19.11 0.91
CA ALA A 65 -5.24 -20.04 1.97
C ALA A 65 -5.95 -21.27 1.38
N ALA A 66 -6.01 -22.39 2.12
CA ALA A 66 -6.64 -23.59 1.60
C ALA A 66 -8.17 -23.43 1.43
N SER A 67 -8.78 -22.51 2.18
CA SER A 67 -10.21 -22.18 2.11
C SER A 67 -10.46 -20.68 2.37
N PHE A 68 -11.71 -20.23 2.14
CA PHE A 68 -12.15 -18.88 2.50
C PHE A 68 -12.15 -18.64 4.01
N GLU A 69 -12.62 -19.61 4.79
CA GLU A 69 -12.62 -19.54 6.25
C GLU A 69 -11.19 -19.43 6.82
N GLU A 70 -10.24 -20.18 6.23
CA GLU A 70 -8.85 -20.07 6.61
C GLU A 70 -8.27 -18.71 6.21
N SER A 71 -8.62 -18.19 5.03
CA SER A 71 -8.26 -16.83 4.61
C SER A 71 -8.70 -15.79 5.64
N ASP A 72 -9.95 -15.83 6.08
CA ASP A 72 -10.51 -14.89 7.05
C ASP A 72 -9.82 -15.01 8.41
N THR A 73 -9.58 -16.24 8.87
CA THR A 73 -8.82 -16.51 10.10
C THR A 73 -7.40 -15.95 10.02
N GLN A 74 -6.73 -16.11 8.87
CA GLN A 74 -5.40 -15.56 8.64
C GLN A 74 -5.42 -14.03 8.63
N ILE A 75 -6.40 -13.36 8.01
CA ILE A 75 -6.53 -11.89 8.03
C ILE A 75 -6.70 -11.39 9.46
N ALA A 76 -7.55 -12.04 10.26
CA ALA A 76 -7.74 -11.67 11.66
C ALA A 76 -6.43 -11.77 12.46
N LYS A 77 -5.65 -12.83 12.27
CA LYS A 77 -4.33 -13.00 12.90
C LYS A 77 -3.32 -11.94 12.43
N MET A 78 -3.21 -11.73 11.12
CA MET A 78 -2.34 -10.69 10.56
C MET A 78 -2.71 -9.30 11.12
N THR A 79 -4.00 -9.01 11.24
CA THR A 79 -4.50 -7.76 11.81
C THR A 79 -4.05 -7.58 13.25
N GLN A 80 -4.18 -8.60 14.09
CA GLN A 80 -3.71 -8.57 15.48
C GLN A 80 -2.18 -8.38 15.59
N SER A 81 -1.41 -9.06 14.73
CA SER A 81 0.06 -8.90 14.68
C SER A 81 0.45 -7.48 14.30
N LEU A 82 -0.19 -6.90 13.27
CA LEU A 82 0.06 -5.53 12.85
C LEU A 82 -0.38 -4.52 13.92
N GLN A 83 -1.50 -4.75 14.60
CA GLN A 83 -1.93 -3.94 15.73
C GLN A 83 -0.90 -3.95 16.87
N SER A 84 -0.32 -5.11 17.15
CA SER A 84 0.78 -5.24 18.12
C SER A 84 2.05 -4.50 17.67
N ALA A 85 2.24 -4.33 16.36
CA ALA A 85 3.33 -3.53 15.76
C ALA A 85 3.00 -2.02 15.62
N GLY A 86 1.87 -1.58 16.18
CA GLY A 86 1.46 -0.17 16.22
C GLY A 86 0.58 0.29 15.06
N TRP A 87 0.11 -0.62 14.21
CA TRP A 87 -0.91 -0.30 13.20
C TRP A 87 -2.29 -0.17 13.84
N THR A 88 -3.13 0.71 13.31
CA THR A 88 -4.47 0.96 13.87
C THR A 88 -5.52 0.96 12.77
N GLY A 89 -6.78 0.67 13.09
CA GLY A 89 -7.84 0.70 12.08
C GLY A 89 -8.03 2.10 11.49
N ASP A 90 -8.27 2.19 10.18
CA ASP A 90 -8.59 3.45 9.49
C ASP A 90 -10.01 3.43 8.92
N PRO A 91 -11.04 3.79 9.72
CA PRO A 91 -12.43 3.75 9.27
C PRO A 91 -12.75 4.80 8.20
N GLY A 92 -11.89 5.80 8.01
CA GLY A 92 -12.06 6.83 6.98
C GLY A 92 -11.65 6.38 5.59
N PHE A 93 -10.95 5.24 5.47
CA PHE A 93 -10.52 4.71 4.20
C PHE A 93 -11.51 3.66 3.69
N HIS A 94 -12.22 3.97 2.60
CA HIS A 94 -13.21 3.09 2.03
C HIS A 94 -12.55 1.97 1.22
N SER A 95 -12.65 0.74 1.70
CA SER A 95 -12.24 -0.47 0.98
C SER A 95 -13.15 -1.65 1.33
N HIS A 96 -13.10 -2.71 0.54
CA HIS A 96 -13.77 -3.99 0.87
C HIS A 96 -12.92 -4.90 1.77
N GLY A 97 -11.65 -4.58 1.97
CA GLY A 97 -10.71 -5.34 2.80
C GLY A 97 -10.58 -4.79 4.22
N THR A 98 -9.76 -5.46 5.02
CA THR A 98 -9.40 -4.95 6.36
C THR A 98 -8.38 -3.83 6.22
N VAL A 99 -8.69 -2.66 6.77
CA VAL A 99 -7.85 -1.46 6.63
C VAL A 99 -7.13 -1.13 7.92
N LEU A 100 -5.82 -0.94 7.82
CA LEU A 100 -4.93 -0.52 8.88
C LEU A 100 -4.08 0.68 8.44
N LYS A 101 -3.64 1.51 9.38
CA LYS A 101 -2.81 2.68 9.13
C LYS A 101 -1.72 2.82 10.18
N LYS A 102 -0.54 3.24 9.73
CA LYS A 102 0.61 3.65 10.55
C LYS A 102 1.45 4.66 9.78
N ASP A 103 1.95 5.70 10.45
CA ASP A 103 2.85 6.71 9.86
C ASP A 103 2.37 7.27 8.50
N ASN A 104 1.05 7.51 8.43
CA ASN A 104 0.31 7.97 7.25
C ASN A 104 0.30 7.02 6.04
N VAL A 105 0.79 5.79 6.18
CA VAL A 105 0.61 4.72 5.20
C VAL A 105 -0.61 3.89 5.54
N VAL A 106 -1.46 3.63 4.56
CA VAL A 106 -2.62 2.75 4.68
C VAL A 106 -2.27 1.37 4.10
N ALA A 107 -2.54 0.32 4.85
CA ALA A 107 -2.49 -1.07 4.43
C ALA A 107 -3.90 -1.64 4.31
N VAL A 108 -4.20 -2.26 3.18
CA VAL A 108 -5.46 -2.98 2.92
C VAL A 108 -5.14 -4.45 2.74
N LEU A 109 -5.68 -5.28 3.63
CA LEU A 109 -5.61 -6.73 3.55
C LEU A 109 -6.88 -7.21 2.87
N ASP A 110 -6.75 -7.62 1.61
CA ASP A 110 -7.88 -8.06 0.81
C ASP A 110 -8.27 -9.51 1.17
N SER A 111 -9.58 -9.75 1.20
CA SER A 111 -10.12 -11.12 1.29
C SER A 111 -9.70 -11.94 0.07
N GLN A 112 -9.61 -13.26 0.24
CA GLN A 112 -9.34 -14.14 -0.89
C GLN A 112 -10.42 -14.00 -1.97
N ASP A 113 -10.00 -13.99 -3.23
CA ASP A 113 -10.85 -14.01 -4.40
C ASP A 113 -10.69 -15.38 -5.12
N VAL A 114 -11.78 -15.94 -5.67
CA VAL A 114 -11.73 -17.18 -6.48
C VAL A 114 -10.98 -16.98 -7.80
N SER A 115 -10.99 -15.76 -8.34
CA SER A 115 -10.47 -15.43 -9.66
C SER A 115 -8.99 -15.07 -9.68
N LEU A 116 -8.38 -14.88 -8.51
CA LEU A 116 -6.98 -14.48 -8.38
C LEU A 116 -6.09 -15.65 -7.91
N PRO A 117 -4.89 -15.83 -8.50
CA PRO A 117 -3.98 -16.90 -8.13
C PRO A 117 -3.30 -16.68 -6.76
N HIS A 118 -3.35 -15.44 -6.24
CA HIS A 118 -2.71 -15.00 -5.01
C HIS A 118 -3.65 -14.11 -4.21
N ARG A 119 -3.26 -13.82 -2.97
CA ARG A 119 -3.87 -12.80 -2.13
C ARG A 119 -2.93 -11.62 -2.03
N ASP A 120 -3.48 -10.43 -1.79
CA ASP A 120 -2.72 -9.20 -1.83
C ASP A 120 -2.84 -8.39 -0.53
N ILE A 121 -1.74 -7.74 -0.17
CA ILE A 121 -1.74 -6.57 0.71
C ILE A 121 -1.44 -5.37 -0.17
N ARG A 122 -2.31 -4.35 -0.14
CA ARG A 122 -2.11 -3.09 -0.86
C ARG A 122 -1.69 -2.00 0.11
N LEU A 123 -0.70 -1.20 -0.28
CA LEU A 123 -0.18 -0.10 0.48
C LEU A 123 -0.36 1.21 -0.27
N TYR A 124 -0.79 2.23 0.45
CA TYR A 124 -1.03 3.58 -0.07
C TYR A 124 -0.29 4.59 0.79
N GLY A 125 0.65 5.31 0.19
CA GLY A 125 1.35 6.42 0.82
C GLY A 125 0.56 7.73 0.76
N GLU A 126 1.20 8.80 1.21
CA GLU A 126 0.60 10.13 1.21
C GLU A 126 0.59 10.77 -0.18
N CYS A 127 -0.47 11.52 -0.45
CA CYS A 127 -0.62 12.34 -1.65
C CYS A 127 0.19 13.64 -1.55
N ARG A 128 1.52 13.52 -1.49
CA ARG A 128 2.43 14.64 -1.24
C ARG A 128 3.53 14.83 -2.29
N ASP A 129 3.64 13.93 -3.27
CA ASP A 129 4.57 14.11 -4.38
C ASP A 129 3.95 15.03 -5.45
N VAL A 130 4.37 16.31 -5.44
CA VAL A 130 3.88 17.33 -6.39
C VAL A 130 4.72 17.43 -7.66
N THR A 131 5.72 16.54 -7.82
CA THR A 131 6.73 16.61 -8.89
C THR A 131 6.60 15.48 -9.91
N THR A 132 6.08 14.31 -9.52
CA THR A 132 5.72 13.26 -10.47
C THR A 132 4.56 13.73 -11.35
N THR A 133 4.61 13.37 -12.64
CA THR A 133 3.59 13.66 -13.64
C THR A 133 3.21 12.36 -14.37
N LYS A 134 2.17 12.40 -15.20
CA LYS A 134 1.80 11.29 -16.10
C LYS A 134 2.99 10.76 -16.91
N ASN A 135 3.89 11.64 -17.33
CA ASN A 135 5.03 11.30 -18.18
C ASN A 135 6.24 10.81 -17.38
N THR A 136 6.31 11.11 -16.09
CA THR A 136 7.47 10.80 -15.23
C THR A 136 7.20 9.72 -14.18
N LYS A 137 5.95 9.25 -14.04
CA LYS A 137 5.58 8.22 -13.04
C LYS A 137 6.28 6.86 -13.22
N GLY A 138 6.75 6.57 -14.43
CA GLY A 138 7.42 5.32 -14.79
C GLY A 138 6.47 4.12 -14.89
N SER A 139 7.07 2.94 -15.02
CA SER A 139 6.38 1.64 -14.99
C SER A 139 6.44 1.03 -13.59
N PRO A 140 5.57 0.06 -13.25
CA PRO A 140 5.70 -0.70 -12.00
C PRO A 140 7.10 -1.30 -11.83
N GLU A 141 7.64 -1.21 -10.62
CA GLU A 141 8.99 -1.63 -10.25
C GLU A 141 8.92 -2.84 -9.30
N PRO A 142 9.55 -3.98 -9.61
CA PRO A 142 9.59 -5.11 -8.68
C PRO A 142 10.42 -4.76 -7.43
N ILE A 143 9.94 -5.19 -6.26
CA ILE A 143 10.63 -5.02 -4.98
C ILE A 143 10.94 -6.39 -4.39
N VAL A 144 12.19 -6.59 -3.99
CA VAL A 144 12.64 -7.76 -3.25
C VAL A 144 12.87 -7.35 -1.80
N PHE A 145 12.29 -8.10 -0.87
CA PHE A 145 12.53 -7.95 0.56
C PHE A 145 13.75 -8.80 0.93
N SER A 146 14.75 -8.15 1.53
CA SER A 146 15.99 -8.76 2.01
C SER A 146 15.97 -8.91 3.52
#